data_AF-A0A523AGW2-F1
#
_entry.id   AF-A0A523AGW2-F1
#
_cell.length_a   1.000
_cell.length_b   1.000
_cell.length_c   1.000
_cell.angle_alpha   90.00
_cell.angle_beta   90.00
_cell.angle_gamma   90.00
#
_symmetry.space_group_name_H-M   'P 1'
#
loop_
_entity.id
_entity.type
_entity.pdbx_description
1 polymer ?
#
loop_
_entity_poly.entity_id
_entity_poly.type
_entity_poly.pdbx_seq_one_letter_code
_entity_poly.pdbx_strand_id
1 'polypeptide(L)' 'IVERKLKELGCKLKSPIITLSFIALPVIPKLKLTDLGLVDVENFRVVAPVVKKED' A
#
# COMPACT_ATOMS: atom_id res chain seq x y z
N ILE A 1 18.58 8.37 -9.55
CA ILE A 1 17.71 8.66 -10.71
C ILE A 1 16.24 8.39 -10.39
N VAL A 2 15.89 7.17 -9.96
CA VAL A 2 14.48 6.76 -9.69
C VAL A 2 13.79 7.66 -8.65
N GLU A 3 14.43 7.92 -7.50
CA GLU A 3 13.82 8.78 -6.47
C GLU A 3 13.50 10.21 -6.95
N ARG A 4 14.36 10.77 -7.81
CA ARG A 4 14.14 12.11 -8.37
C ARG A 4 12.90 12.13 -9.24
N LYS A 5 12.75 11.14 -10.12
CA LYS A 5 11.56 10.99 -10.97
C LYS A 5 10.29 10.78 -10.15
N LEU A 6 10.35 10.01 -9.06
CA LEU A 6 9.21 9.82 -8.16
C LEU A 6 8.75 11.15 -7.55
N LYS A 7 9.70 12.00 -7.14
CA LYS A 7 9.38 13.35 -6.64
C LYS A 7 8.80 14.26 -7.73
N GLU A 8 9.33 14.20 -8.95
CA GLU A 8 8.80 14.93 -10.12
C GLU A 8 7.35 14.52 -10.45
N LEU A 9 6.99 13.25 -10.22
CA LEU A 9 5.61 12.74 -10.35
C LEU A 9 4.69 13.11 -9.17
N GLY A 10 5.18 13.91 -8.21
CA GLY A 10 4.40 14.36 -7.06
C GLY A 10 4.38 13.39 -5.87
N CYS A 11 5.27 12.40 -5.82
CA CYS A 11 5.38 11.52 -4.66
C CYS A 11 5.85 12.31 -3.43
N LYS A 12 5.00 12.36 -2.39
CA LYS A 12 5.25 13.09 -1.14
C LYS A 12 5.94 12.26 -0.07
N LEU A 13 6.17 10.97 -0.33
CA LEU A 13 6.82 10.09 0.64
C LEU A 13 8.30 10.47 0.80
N LYS A 14 8.78 10.48 2.05
CA LYS A 14 10.18 10.81 2.37
C LYS A 14 11.16 9.82 1.77
N SER A 15 10.80 8.53 1.76
CA SER A 15 11.64 7.41 1.30
C SER A 15 10.81 6.41 0.48
N PRO A 16 10.35 6.80 -0.73
CA PRO A 16 9.33 6.03 -1.47
C PRO A 16 9.78 4.61 -1.83
N ILE A 17 11.06 4.41 -2.14
CA ILE A 17 11.59 3.08 -2.50
C ILE A 17 11.60 2.14 -1.30
N ILE A 18 12.07 2.62 -0.14
CA ILE A 18 12.04 1.85 1.11
C ILE A 18 10.59 1.54 1.48
N THR A 19 9.68 2.52 1.41
CA THR A 19 8.25 2.29 1.68
C THR A 19 7.66 1.21 0.77
N LEU A 20 7.99 1.23 -0.53
CA LEU A 20 7.53 0.23 -1.47
C LEU A 20 8.07 -1.18 -1.16
N SER A 21 9.31 -1.29 -0.66
CA SER A 21 9.89 -2.59 -0.28
C SER A 21 9.09 -3.32 0.80
N PHE A 22 8.38 -2.58 1.67
CA PHE A 22 7.53 -3.17 2.70
C PHE A 22 6.26 -3.84 2.14
N ILE A 23 5.81 -3.48 0.93
CA ILE A 23 4.62 -4.11 0.31
C ILE A 23 4.87 -5.60 0.03
N ALA A 24 6.12 -5.97 -0.25
CA ALA A 24 6.50 -7.36 -0.50
C ALA A 24 6.55 -8.21 0.78
N LEU A 25 6.59 -7.60 1.97
CA LEU A 25 6.71 -8.36 3.20
C LEU A 25 5.42 -9.14 3.50
N PRO A 26 5.52 -10.38 4.00
CA PRO A 26 4.36 -11.25 4.18
C PRO A 26 3.40 -10.80 5.29
N VAL A 27 3.88 -10.08 6.32
CA VAL A 27 3.14 -9.81 7.57
C VAL A 27 2.96 -8.32 7.92
N ILE A 28 3.50 -7.43 7.10
CA ILE A 28 3.31 -5.98 7.16
C ILE A 28 2.94 -5.60 5.72
N PRO A 29 1.93 -4.77 5.44
CA PRO A 29 1.09 -3.93 6.32
C PRO A 29 -0.21 -4.60 6.83
N LYS A 30 -0.91 -3.98 7.82
CA LYS A 30 -2.21 -4.42 8.37
C LYS A 30 -3.27 -4.69 7.30
N LEU A 31 -3.34 -3.79 6.31
CA LEU A 31 -4.16 -3.94 5.11
C LEU A 31 -3.24 -4.06 3.90
N LYS A 32 -3.24 -5.22 3.25
CA LYS A 32 -2.36 -5.55 2.14
C LYS A 32 -3.16 -5.78 0.86
N LEU A 33 -2.74 -5.17 -0.24
CA LEU A 33 -3.30 -5.48 -1.55
C LEU A 33 -2.60 -6.72 -2.11
N THR A 34 -3.39 -7.74 -2.46
CA THR A 34 -2.93 -9.00 -3.06
C THR A 34 -3.71 -9.28 -4.35
N ASP A 35 -3.38 -10.36 -5.02
CA ASP A 35 -4.12 -10.93 -6.15
C ASP A 35 -5.57 -11.34 -5.79
N LEU A 36 -5.85 -11.57 -4.51
CA LEU A 36 -7.19 -11.85 -3.98
C LEU A 36 -7.99 -10.58 -3.64
N GLY A 37 -7.41 -9.39 -3.80
CA GLY A 37 -8.01 -8.11 -3.42
C GLY A 37 -7.37 -7.47 -2.19
N LEU A 38 -8.12 -6.65 -1.44
CA LEU A 38 -7.63 -6.04 -0.20
C LEU A 38 -7.77 -7.05 0.95
N VAL A 39 -6.67 -7.42 1.57
CA VAL A 39 -6.61 -8.41 2.66
C VAL A 39 -6.29 -7.72 3.98
N ASP A 40 -7.11 -7.98 4.99
CA ASP A 40 -6.81 -7.69 6.39
C ASP A 40 -5.92 -8.82 6.94
N VAL A 41 -4.64 -8.50 7.13
CA VAL A 41 -3.60 -9.47 7.55
C VAL A 41 -3.76 -9.85 9.02
N GLU A 42 -4.37 -8.99 9.85
CA GLU A 42 -4.61 -9.28 11.27
C GLU A 42 -5.72 -10.32 11.44
N ASN A 43 -6.76 -10.26 10.59
CA ASN A 43 -7.94 -11.14 10.66
C ASN A 43 -7.99 -12.21 9.56
N PHE A 44 -6.97 -12.32 8.71
CA PHE A 44 -6.86 -13.27 7.60
C PHE A 44 -8.12 -13.34 6.70
N ARG A 45 -8.66 -12.18 6.32
CA ARG A 45 -9.87 -12.08 5.49
C ARG A 45 -9.73 -11.06 4.37
N VAL A 46 -10.39 -11.34 3.24
CA VAL A 46 -10.55 -10.36 2.15
C VAL A 46 -11.63 -9.36 2.54
N VAL A 47 -11.37 -8.07 2.35
CA VAL A 47 -12.28 -6.96 2.67
C VAL A 47 -12.62 -6.15 1.41
N ALA A 48 -13.74 -5.44 1.44
CA ALA A 48 -14.14 -4.59 0.33
C ALA A 48 -13.11 -3.44 0.14
N PRO A 49 -12.58 -3.23 -1.08
CA PRO A 49 -11.56 -2.21 -1.34
C PRO A 49 -12.11 -0.78 -1.36
N VAL A 50 -13.44 -0.63 -1.46
CA VAL A 50 -14.11 0.68 -1.53
C VAL A 50 -15.11 0.78 -0.39
N VAL A 51 -14.91 1.79 0.45
CA VAL A 51 -15.92 2.25 1.41
C VAL A 51 -16.61 3.48 0.83
N LYS A 52 -17.93 3.57 1.00
CA LYS A 52 -18.64 4.81 0.68
C LYS A 52 -18.13 5.88 1.64
N LYS A 53 -17.72 7.02 1.10
CA LYS A 53 -17.47 8.21 1.89
C LYS A 53 -18.85 8.71 2.33
N GLU A 54 -19.13 8.74 3.63
CA GLU A 54 -20.29 9.48 4.13
C GLU A 54 -20.06 10.96 3.81
N ASP A 55 -21.07 11.58 3.18
CA ASP A 55 -21.09 12.99 2.79
C ASP A 55 -21.05 13.93 4.00
#